data_AF-A0A6J4D054-F1
#
_entry.id   AF-A0A6J4D054-F1
#
_cell.length_a   1.000
_cell.length_b   1.000
_cell.length_c   1.000
_cell.angle_alpha   90.00
_cell.angle_beta   90.00
_cell.angle_gamma   90.00
#
_symmetry.space_group_name_H-M   'P 1'
#
loop_
_entity.id
_entity.type
_entity.pdbx_description
1 polymer ?
#
loop_
_entity_poly.entity_id
_entity_poly.type
_entity_poly.pdbx_seq_one_letter_code
_entity_poly.pdbx_strand_id
1 'polypeptide(L)'
;MPTLEDKTKELETLKNEISQAEASLEADFAKYAAENMDEKLEQLFFDNKEQFVQELLTMQNQFLKDKLGDKAKRASELHEEISTEQTKQELENIKEQFKQNHPEANMDDLIRFYNEDLPPKYRNQLDQLEGLDFFNQLYELYKAFSGEQAPDNGANEQPENPDPNLPKRLNGNATSSPDQAPKELVMNRF
;
A
#
# COMPACT_ATOMS: atom_id res chain seq x y z
N MET A 1 8.77 12.60 17.38
CA MET A 1 8.53 11.65 16.27
C MET A 1 8.11 12.49 15.07
N PRO A 2 8.68 12.26 13.88
CA PRO A 2 8.26 12.97 12.66
C PRO A 2 6.79 12.69 12.34
N THR A 3 6.07 13.68 11.82
CA THR A 3 4.67 13.55 11.40
C THR A 3 4.56 12.92 10.01
N LEU A 4 3.35 12.47 9.62
CA LEU A 4 3.09 11.98 8.27
C LEU A 4 3.44 13.03 7.19
N GLU A 5 3.19 14.30 7.48
CA GLU A 5 3.56 15.41 6.60
C GLU A 5 5.09 15.55 6.47
N ASP A 6 5.82 15.46 7.59
CA ASP A 6 7.29 15.50 7.59
C ASP A 6 7.87 14.34 6.77
N LYS A 7 7.36 13.12 6.96
CA LYS A 7 7.79 11.92 6.21
C LYS A 7 7.50 12.06 4.72
N THR A 8 6.35 12.61 4.36
CA THR A 8 5.97 12.83 2.95
C THR A 8 6.90 13.83 2.27
N LYS A 9 7.25 14.93 2.96
CA LYS A 9 8.24 15.91 2.48
C LYS A 9 9.64 15.31 2.37
N GLU A 10 10.06 14.49 3.33
CA GLU A 10 11.34 13.77 3.28
C GLU A 10 11.38 12.83 2.06
N LEU A 11 10.32 12.07 1.81
CA LEU A 11 10.23 11.17 0.66
C LEU A 11 10.29 11.93 -0.67
N GLU A 12 9.58 13.06 -0.79
CA GLU A 12 9.62 13.91 -1.99
C GLU A 12 11.03 14.47 -2.23
N THR A 13 11.68 14.94 -1.17
CA THR A 13 13.07 15.44 -1.22
C THR A 13 14.02 14.34 -1.71
N LEU A 14 13.93 13.14 -1.13
CA LEU A 14 14.76 12.01 -1.54
C LEU A 14 14.51 11.59 -2.99
N LYS A 15 13.25 11.58 -3.45
CA LYS A 15 12.93 11.28 -4.85
C LYS A 15 13.59 12.30 -5.80
N ASN A 16 13.56 13.58 -5.45
CA ASN A 16 14.20 14.62 -6.25
C ASN A 16 15.73 14.46 -6.25
N GLU A 17 16.35 14.19 -5.10
CA GLU A 17 17.80 13.94 -5.00
C GLU A 17 18.23 12.71 -5.80
N ILE A 18 17.48 11.60 -5.73
CA ILE A 18 17.74 10.39 -6.50
C ILE A 18 17.64 10.70 -7.99
N SER A 19 16.58 11.39 -8.43
CA SER A 19 16.41 11.74 -9.85
C SER A 19 17.53 12.65 -10.37
N GLN A 20 18.04 13.58 -9.54
CA GLN A 20 19.17 14.43 -9.90
C GLN A 20 20.47 13.62 -10.01
N ALA A 21 20.71 12.72 -9.05
CA ALA A 21 21.87 11.84 -9.06
C ALA A 21 21.83 10.84 -10.23
N GLU A 22 20.65 10.35 -10.62
CA GLU A 22 20.47 9.52 -11.82
C GLU A 22 20.81 10.28 -13.11
N ALA A 23 20.59 11.60 -13.17
CA ALA A 23 20.85 12.40 -14.37
C ALA A 23 22.36 12.61 -14.64
N SER A 24 23.22 12.57 -13.63
CA SER A 24 24.68 12.65 -13.79
C SER A 24 25.39 11.30 -13.66
N LEU A 25 24.65 10.24 -13.32
CA LEU A 25 25.16 8.93 -12.93
C LEU A 25 26.16 8.32 -13.91
N GLU A 26 25.85 8.34 -15.21
CA GLU A 26 26.71 7.75 -16.24
C GLU A 26 28.03 8.52 -16.41
N ALA A 27 27.96 9.86 -16.38
CA ALA A 27 29.14 10.71 -16.50
C ALA A 27 30.03 10.62 -15.25
N ASP A 28 29.40 10.61 -14.07
CA ASP A 28 30.10 10.45 -12.79
C ASP A 28 30.73 9.06 -12.67
N PHE A 29 30.03 8.01 -13.12
CA PHE A 29 30.56 6.66 -13.17
C PHE A 29 31.73 6.56 -14.15
N ALA A 30 31.63 7.15 -15.36
CA ALA A 30 32.72 7.12 -16.32
C ALA A 30 34.00 7.77 -15.77
N LYS A 31 33.85 8.91 -15.07
CA LYS A 31 34.96 9.57 -14.37
C LYS A 31 35.52 8.71 -13.24
N TYR A 32 34.65 8.16 -12.40
CA TYR A 32 35.05 7.27 -11.31
C TYR A 32 35.79 6.04 -11.83
N ALA A 33 35.28 5.37 -12.87
CA ALA A 33 35.92 4.23 -13.49
C ALA A 33 37.30 4.61 -14.02
N ALA A 34 37.43 5.70 -14.78
CA ALA A 34 38.73 6.17 -15.28
C ALA A 34 39.76 6.47 -14.19
N GLU A 35 39.32 6.91 -13.00
CA GLU A 35 40.18 7.17 -11.85
C GLU A 35 40.53 5.90 -11.04
N ASN A 36 39.77 4.82 -11.20
CA ASN A 36 39.87 3.59 -10.38
C ASN A 36 40.20 2.33 -11.19
N MET A 37 40.45 2.43 -12.50
CA MET A 37 41.04 1.32 -13.26
C MET A 37 42.51 1.17 -12.87
N ASP A 38 42.89 -0.02 -12.41
CA ASP A 38 44.28 -0.37 -12.19
C ASP A 38 44.89 -1.00 -13.46
N GLU A 39 46.23 -1.09 -13.50
CA GLU A 39 46.95 -1.68 -14.64
C GLU A 39 46.47 -3.10 -14.97
N LYS A 40 46.03 -3.85 -13.95
CA LYS A 40 45.52 -5.20 -14.12
C LYS A 40 44.17 -5.20 -14.86
N LEU A 41 43.26 -4.31 -14.49
CA LEU A 41 41.98 -4.15 -15.17
C LEU A 41 42.20 -3.63 -16.60
N GLU A 42 43.08 -2.66 -16.81
CA GLU A 42 43.42 -2.18 -18.15
C GLU A 42 43.99 -3.29 -19.04
N GLN A 43 44.81 -4.18 -18.48
CA GLN A 43 45.36 -5.31 -19.21
C GLN A 43 44.27 -6.30 -19.65
N LEU A 44 43.21 -6.51 -18.84
CA LEU A 44 42.08 -7.35 -19.23
C LEU A 44 41.39 -6.85 -20.50
N PHE A 45 41.42 -5.55 -20.81
CA PHE A 45 40.86 -5.04 -22.06
C PHE A 45 41.51 -5.67 -23.30
N PHE A 46 42.81 -5.98 -23.22
CA PHE A 46 43.56 -6.60 -24.31
C PHE A 46 43.56 -8.13 -24.22
N ASP A 47 43.72 -8.66 -23.00
CA ASP A 47 43.92 -10.10 -22.76
C ASP A 47 42.62 -10.89 -22.69
N ASN A 48 41.58 -10.32 -22.05
CA ASN A 48 40.29 -10.97 -21.83
C ASN A 48 39.14 -9.96 -21.68
N LYS A 49 38.59 -9.54 -22.83
CA LYS A 49 37.52 -8.53 -22.91
C LYS A 49 36.27 -8.90 -22.12
N GLU A 50 35.92 -10.17 -22.04
CA GLU A 50 34.75 -10.61 -21.28
C GLU A 50 34.95 -10.34 -19.78
N GLN A 51 36.11 -10.73 -19.25
CA GLN A 51 36.45 -10.48 -17.85
C GLN A 51 36.58 -8.98 -17.55
N PHE A 52 37.14 -8.20 -18.48
CA PHE A 52 37.16 -6.73 -18.36
C PHE A 52 35.76 -6.16 -18.16
N VAL A 53 34.79 -6.57 -18.99
CA VAL A 53 33.40 -6.09 -18.89
C VAL A 53 32.76 -6.52 -17.57
N GLN A 54 33.00 -7.76 -17.09
CA GLN A 54 32.47 -8.24 -15.81
C GLN A 54 32.99 -7.42 -14.61
N GLU A 55 34.29 -7.10 -14.59
CA GLU A 55 34.89 -6.27 -13.55
C GLU A 55 34.36 -4.83 -13.61
N LEU A 56 34.17 -4.27 -14.82
CA LEU A 56 33.60 -2.94 -15.01
C LEU A 56 32.15 -2.85 -14.51
N LEU A 57 31.34 -3.89 -14.77
CA LEU A 57 29.96 -3.98 -14.26
C LEU A 57 29.94 -4.13 -12.73
N THR A 58 30.88 -4.89 -12.17
CA THR A 58 31.03 -5.02 -10.71
C THR A 58 31.36 -3.67 -10.08
N MET A 59 32.29 -2.92 -10.69
CA MET A 59 32.64 -1.56 -10.27
C MET A 59 31.44 -0.60 -10.38
N GLN A 60 30.65 -0.69 -11.45
CA GLN A 60 29.43 0.09 -11.62
C GLN A 60 28.44 -0.21 -10.49
N ASN A 61 28.16 -1.48 -10.21
CA ASN A 61 27.22 -1.86 -9.16
C ASN A 61 27.64 -1.35 -7.78
N GLN A 62 28.94 -1.40 -7.48
CA GLN A 62 29.47 -0.84 -6.23
C GLN A 62 29.30 0.68 -6.19
N PHE A 63 29.63 1.38 -7.27
CA PHE A 63 29.44 2.83 -7.38
C PHE A 63 27.97 3.24 -7.17
N LEU A 64 27.04 2.53 -7.81
CA LEU A 64 25.60 2.78 -7.67
C LEU A 64 25.13 2.56 -6.24
N LYS A 65 25.59 1.48 -5.60
CA LYS A 65 25.28 1.19 -4.20
C LYS A 65 25.78 2.28 -3.26
N ASP A 66 26.97 2.80 -3.48
CA ASP A 66 27.55 3.84 -2.61
C ASP A 66 26.91 5.22 -2.84
N LYS A 67 26.49 5.52 -4.07
CA LYS A 67 25.86 6.81 -4.40
C LYS A 67 24.37 6.87 -4.10
N LEU A 68 23.65 5.78 -4.34
CA LEU A 68 22.19 5.74 -4.31
C LEU A 68 21.63 4.73 -3.31
N GLY A 69 22.41 3.76 -2.84
CA GLY A 69 21.91 2.65 -2.02
C GLY A 69 21.22 3.11 -0.75
N ASP A 70 21.86 3.97 0.05
CA ASP A 70 21.28 4.45 1.30
C ASP A 70 20.03 5.33 1.08
N LYS A 71 20.06 6.17 0.04
CA LYS A 71 18.94 7.05 -0.32
C LYS A 71 17.74 6.26 -0.85
N ALA A 72 17.99 5.29 -1.73
CA ALA A 72 16.96 4.41 -2.27
C ALA A 72 16.34 3.54 -1.18
N LYS A 73 17.17 3.00 -0.28
CA LYS A 73 16.70 2.25 0.89
C LYS A 73 15.82 3.13 1.78
N ARG A 74 16.28 4.33 2.15
CA ARG A 74 15.50 5.26 2.99
C ARG A 74 14.18 5.66 2.33
N ALA A 75 14.19 5.93 1.02
CA ALA A 75 12.98 6.24 0.26
C ALA A 75 11.97 5.08 0.27
N SER A 76 12.45 3.83 0.15
CA SER A 76 11.60 2.64 0.26
C SER A 76 11.00 2.49 1.65
N GLU A 77 11.80 2.64 2.70
CA GLU A 77 11.34 2.56 4.10
C GLU A 77 10.29 3.64 4.39
N LEU A 78 10.54 4.89 4.00
CA LEU A 78 9.58 5.98 4.17
C LEU A 78 8.27 5.72 3.43
N HIS A 79 8.33 5.15 2.23
CA HIS A 79 7.14 4.82 1.47
C HIS A 79 6.26 3.80 2.20
N GLU A 80 6.87 2.75 2.76
CA GLU A 80 6.17 1.74 3.57
C GLU A 80 5.59 2.33 4.86
N GLU A 81 6.37 3.17 5.56
CA GLU A 81 5.92 3.87 6.77
C GLU A 81 4.71 4.77 6.48
N ILE A 82 4.78 5.59 5.42
CA ILE A 82 3.70 6.49 4.99
C ILE A 82 2.44 5.70 4.62
N SER A 83 2.59 4.64 3.81
CA SER A 83 1.45 3.81 3.39
C SER A 83 0.76 3.16 4.60
N THR A 84 1.55 2.65 5.55
CA THR A 84 1.03 2.07 6.79
C THR A 84 0.30 3.11 7.65
N GLU A 85 0.87 4.30 7.81
CA GLU A 85 0.26 5.37 8.61
C GLU A 85 -1.02 5.91 7.95
N GLN A 86 -1.03 6.09 6.63
CA GLN A 86 -2.22 6.51 5.88
C GLN A 86 -3.35 5.51 6.02
N THR A 87 -3.06 4.22 5.84
CA THR A 87 -4.05 3.15 5.99
C THR A 87 -4.66 3.15 7.40
N LYS A 88 -3.84 3.36 8.43
CA LYS A 88 -4.31 3.47 9.82
C LYS A 88 -5.19 4.70 10.03
N GLN A 89 -4.78 5.87 9.54
CA GLN A 89 -5.56 7.10 9.67
C GLN A 89 -6.91 6.99 8.93
N GLU A 90 -6.90 6.42 7.73
CA GLU A 90 -8.12 6.17 6.96
C GLU A 90 -9.06 5.23 7.71
N LEU A 91 -8.56 4.12 8.24
CA LEU A 91 -9.35 3.18 9.04
C LEU A 91 -9.96 3.84 10.28
N GLU A 92 -9.19 4.65 11.02
CA GLU A 92 -9.72 5.38 12.18
C GLU A 92 -10.79 6.40 11.77
N ASN A 93 -10.57 7.14 10.68
CA ASN A 93 -11.58 8.06 10.14
C ASN A 93 -12.88 7.33 9.76
N ILE A 94 -12.77 6.15 9.12
CA ILE A 94 -13.94 5.32 8.78
C ILE A 94 -14.68 4.87 10.05
N LYS A 95 -13.96 4.41 11.07
CA LYS A 95 -14.56 4.01 12.35
C LYS A 95 -15.26 5.18 13.03
N GLU A 96 -14.67 6.38 13.00
CA GLU A 96 -15.29 7.58 13.56
C GLU A 96 -16.54 7.98 12.78
N GLN A 97 -16.50 7.97 11.44
CA GLN A 97 -17.66 8.24 10.60
C GLN A 97 -18.78 7.22 10.86
N PHE A 98 -18.45 5.95 10.99
CA PHE A 98 -19.41 4.91 11.33
C PHE A 98 -20.06 5.18 12.70
N LYS A 99 -19.27 5.49 13.73
CA LYS A 99 -19.78 5.82 15.07
C LYS A 99 -20.65 7.08 15.09
N GLN A 100 -20.35 8.07 14.25
CA GLN A 100 -21.19 9.27 14.13
C GLN A 100 -22.55 8.95 13.50
N ASN A 101 -22.57 8.05 12.51
CA ASN A 101 -23.80 7.65 11.82
C ASN A 101 -24.63 6.63 12.61
N HIS A 102 -23.98 5.81 13.42
CA HIS A 102 -24.60 4.75 14.24
C HIS A 102 -24.08 4.84 15.69
N PRO A 103 -24.43 5.90 16.45
CA PRO A 103 -23.95 6.09 17.82
C PRO A 103 -24.38 4.99 18.79
N GLU A 104 -25.44 4.26 18.47
CA GLU A 104 -25.92 3.09 19.21
C GLU A 104 -25.14 1.81 18.93
N ALA A 105 -24.34 1.77 17.85
CA ALA A 105 -23.60 0.58 17.46
C ALA A 105 -22.36 0.38 18.35
N ASN A 106 -22.26 -0.80 18.97
CA ASN A 106 -21.06 -1.21 19.69
C ASN A 106 -20.05 -1.90 18.75
N MET A 107 -18.92 -1.24 18.50
CA MET A 107 -17.90 -1.75 17.59
C MET A 107 -17.32 -3.10 18.04
N ASP A 108 -17.16 -3.33 19.34
CA ASP A 108 -16.60 -4.60 19.84
C ASP A 108 -17.56 -5.77 19.57
N ASP A 109 -18.88 -5.52 19.69
CA ASP A 109 -19.89 -6.52 19.38
C ASP A 109 -19.97 -6.81 17.87
N LEU A 110 -19.82 -5.79 17.02
CA LEU A 110 -19.77 -5.96 15.57
C LEU A 110 -18.57 -6.76 15.11
N ILE A 111 -17.39 -6.48 15.67
CA ILE A 111 -16.16 -7.22 15.34
C ILE A 111 -16.25 -8.66 15.86
N ARG A 112 -16.83 -8.89 17.05
CA ARG A 112 -17.09 -10.26 17.53
C ARG A 112 -18.05 -10.99 16.60
N PHE A 113 -19.16 -10.36 16.22
CA PHE A 113 -20.14 -10.93 15.32
C PHE A 113 -19.52 -11.33 13.97
N TYR A 114 -18.72 -10.44 13.35
CA TYR A 114 -18.01 -10.75 12.10
C TYR A 114 -17.06 -11.95 12.23
N ASN A 115 -16.36 -12.07 13.35
CA ASN A 115 -15.33 -13.09 13.55
C ASN A 115 -15.89 -14.46 13.98
N GLU A 116 -16.93 -14.47 14.82
CA GLU A 116 -17.39 -15.66 15.56
C GLU A 116 -18.77 -16.14 15.10
N ASP A 117 -19.69 -15.22 14.81
CA ASP A 117 -21.12 -15.54 14.63
C ASP A 117 -21.58 -15.45 13.16
N LEU A 118 -20.82 -14.75 12.31
CA LEU A 118 -21.22 -14.49 10.93
C LEU A 118 -21.01 -15.73 10.04
N PRO A 119 -22.06 -16.26 9.38
CA PRO A 119 -21.91 -17.41 8.49
C PRO A 119 -20.96 -17.10 7.32
N PRO A 120 -20.14 -18.08 6.87
CA PRO A 120 -19.10 -17.85 5.85
C PRO A 120 -19.59 -17.21 4.55
N LYS A 121 -20.82 -17.50 4.15
CA LYS A 121 -21.44 -16.90 2.95
C LYS A 121 -21.53 -15.38 3.05
N TYR A 122 -21.93 -14.84 4.20
CA TYR A 122 -22.06 -13.40 4.42
C TYR A 122 -20.70 -12.75 4.68
N ARG A 123 -19.80 -13.46 5.35
CA ARG A 123 -18.41 -13.02 5.53
C ARG A 123 -17.73 -12.77 4.18
N ASN A 124 -17.82 -13.71 3.25
CA ASN A 124 -17.28 -13.56 1.89
C ASN A 124 -17.90 -12.39 1.11
N GLN A 125 -19.13 -11.98 1.44
CA GLN A 125 -19.77 -10.80 0.82
C GLN A 125 -19.26 -9.51 1.44
N LEU A 126 -19.06 -9.49 2.77
CA LEU A 126 -18.46 -8.35 3.46
C LEU A 126 -17.00 -8.15 3.07
N ASP A 127 -16.24 -9.22 2.84
CA ASP A 127 -14.82 -9.16 2.46
C ASP A 127 -14.59 -8.51 1.08
N GLN A 128 -15.65 -8.31 0.29
CA GLN A 128 -15.62 -7.56 -0.98
C GLN A 128 -15.92 -6.07 -0.81
N LEU A 129 -16.36 -5.66 0.37
CA LEU A 129 -16.67 -4.29 0.70
C LEU A 129 -15.46 -3.64 1.38
N GLU A 130 -15.26 -2.37 1.07
CA GLU A 130 -14.18 -1.57 1.64
C GLU A 130 -14.74 -0.37 2.38
N GLY A 131 -13.93 0.20 3.26
CA GLY A 131 -14.23 1.46 3.92
C GLY A 131 -15.53 1.43 4.74
N LEU A 132 -16.33 2.49 4.60
CA LEU A 132 -17.56 2.69 5.38
C LEU A 132 -18.66 1.69 5.01
N ASP A 133 -18.71 1.22 3.75
CA ASP A 133 -19.71 0.26 3.27
C ASP A 133 -19.59 -1.09 3.98
N PHE A 134 -18.36 -1.52 4.29
CA PHE A 134 -18.11 -2.71 5.10
C PHE A 134 -18.79 -2.59 6.47
N PHE A 135 -18.51 -1.52 7.22
CA PHE A 135 -19.06 -1.34 8.56
C PHE A 135 -20.58 -1.17 8.56
N ASN A 136 -21.12 -0.43 7.59
CA ASN A 136 -22.57 -0.28 7.42
C ASN A 136 -23.24 -1.62 7.16
N GLN A 137 -22.72 -2.42 6.23
CA GLN A 137 -23.32 -3.71 5.89
C GLN A 137 -23.17 -4.73 7.02
N LEU A 138 -22.05 -4.71 7.75
CA LEU A 138 -21.85 -5.52 8.94
C LEU A 138 -22.88 -5.18 10.03
N TYR A 139 -23.16 -3.90 10.23
CA TYR A 139 -24.15 -3.43 11.19
C TYR A 139 -25.58 -3.84 10.81
N GLU A 140 -25.95 -3.74 9.53
CA GLU A 140 -27.26 -4.21 9.06
C GLU A 140 -27.44 -5.72 9.28
N LEU A 141 -26.39 -6.51 9.00
CA LEU A 141 -26.41 -7.94 9.28
C LEU A 141 -26.51 -8.20 10.79
N TYR A 142 -25.76 -7.47 11.61
CA TYR A 142 -25.82 -7.60 13.06
C TYR A 142 -27.24 -7.36 13.60
N LYS A 143 -27.91 -6.27 13.17
CA LYS A 143 -29.31 -5.99 13.56
C LYS A 143 -30.26 -7.12 13.12
N ALA A 144 -30.11 -7.59 11.88
CA ALA A 144 -30.95 -8.66 11.33
C ALA A 144 -30.81 -9.99 12.09
N PHE A 145 -29.61 -10.32 12.58
CA PHE A 145 -29.34 -11.54 13.33
C PHE A 145 -29.64 -11.42 14.83
N SER A 146 -29.47 -10.22 15.42
CA SER A 146 -29.67 -9.99 16.86
C SER A 146 -31.14 -9.84 17.27
N GLY A 147 -32.06 -9.72 16.30
CA GLY A 147 -33.48 -9.53 16.57
C GLY A 147 -33.84 -8.15 17.16
N GLU A 148 -32.86 -7.26 17.32
CA GLU A 148 -33.08 -5.84 17.60
C GLU A 148 -33.64 -5.17 16.35
N GLN A 149 -34.97 -5.15 16.29
CA GLN A 149 -35.72 -4.28 15.39
C GLN A 149 -35.22 -2.84 15.59
N ALA A 150 -34.90 -2.17 14.47
CA ALA A 150 -34.76 -0.73 14.41
C ALA A 150 -35.93 -0.04 15.13
N PRO A 151 -35.76 1.17 15.69
CA PRO A 151 -36.88 1.91 16.25
C PRO A 151 -38.00 2.01 15.23
N ASP A 152 -39.13 1.46 15.67
CA ASP A 152 -40.43 1.38 15.02
C ASP A 152 -40.80 2.68 14.28
N ASN A 153 -40.81 2.61 12.95
CA ASN A 153 -41.68 3.46 12.14
C ASN A 153 -42.82 2.59 11.59
N GLY A 154 -43.70 2.20 12.51
CA GLY A 154 -45.10 1.83 12.36
C GLY A 154 -45.52 1.14 11.07
N ALA A 155 -45.63 -0.19 11.12
CA ALA A 155 -46.81 -0.92 10.63
C ALA A 155 -46.74 -2.39 11.06
N ASN A 156 -47.76 -2.81 11.82
CA ASN A 156 -48.05 -4.20 12.16
C ASN A 156 -48.02 -5.13 10.94
N GLU A 157 -47.42 -6.33 11.09
CA GLU A 157 -48.08 -7.64 10.99
C GLU A 157 -47.07 -8.78 11.30
N GLN A 158 -47.56 -9.83 11.98
CA GLN A 158 -46.81 -10.95 12.56
C GLN A 158 -46.86 -12.19 11.61
N PRO A 159 -46.23 -13.33 11.95
CA PRO A 159 -45.00 -13.86 11.36
C PRO A 159 -45.23 -15.04 10.39
N GLU A 160 -44.62 -15.04 9.19
CA GLU A 160 -44.51 -16.25 8.36
C GLU A 160 -43.23 -16.25 7.51
N ASN A 161 -42.40 -17.29 7.71
CA ASN A 161 -41.32 -17.78 6.84
C ASN A 161 -40.15 -16.83 6.49
N PRO A 162 -38.90 -17.34 6.40
CA PRO A 162 -37.78 -16.54 5.94
C PRO A 162 -37.91 -16.34 4.41
N ASP A 163 -38.48 -15.21 4.00
CA ASP A 163 -38.51 -14.78 2.60
C ASP A 163 -37.07 -14.44 2.11
N PRO A 164 -36.65 -14.93 0.93
CA PRO A 164 -35.30 -14.81 0.40
C PRO A 164 -34.94 -13.42 -0.19
N ASN A 165 -35.64 -12.35 0.17
CA ASN A 165 -35.36 -11.00 -0.33
C ASN A 165 -34.23 -10.30 0.45
N LEU A 166 -32.99 -10.76 0.22
CA LEU A 166 -31.84 -9.87 0.35
C LEU A 166 -31.98 -8.70 -0.65
N PRO A 167 -31.76 -7.43 -0.23
CA PRO A 167 -31.71 -6.31 -1.16
C PRO A 167 -30.64 -6.52 -2.24
N LYS A 168 -30.96 -6.04 -3.45
CA LYS A 168 -30.19 -6.26 -4.68
C LYS A 168 -28.74 -5.81 -4.54
N ARG A 169 -27.86 -6.65 -5.08
CA ARG A 169 -26.42 -6.44 -5.31
C ARG A 169 -26.12 -4.96 -5.58
N LEU A 170 -25.39 -4.32 -4.66
CA LEU A 170 -24.75 -3.04 -4.91
C LEU A 170 -23.60 -3.31 -5.89
N ASN A 171 -23.64 -2.67 -7.06
CA ASN A 171 -22.56 -2.75 -8.03
C ASN A 171 -21.32 -2.08 -7.40
N GLY A 172 -20.28 -2.86 -7.12
CA GLY A 172 -18.97 -2.34 -6.79
C GLY A 172 -18.44 -1.53 -7.97
N ASN A 173 -18.28 -0.23 -7.77
CA ASN A 173 -17.63 0.63 -8.74
C ASN A 173 -16.12 0.42 -8.56
N ALA A 174 -15.53 -0.43 -9.39
CA ALA A 174 -14.08 -0.53 -9.48
C ALA A 174 -13.56 0.80 -10.07
N THR A 175 -13.16 1.73 -9.21
CA THR A 175 -12.29 2.82 -9.65
C THR A 175 -10.94 2.19 -9.92
N SER A 176 -10.71 1.86 -11.19
CA SER A 176 -9.40 1.62 -11.76
C SER A 176 -8.46 2.75 -11.34
N SER A 177 -7.54 2.46 -10.42
CA SER A 177 -6.39 3.31 -10.18
C SER A 177 -5.61 3.44 -11.49
N PRO A 178 -5.39 4.66 -12.00
CA PRO A 178 -4.52 4.85 -13.13
C PRO A 178 -3.09 4.60 -12.65
N ASP A 179 -2.57 3.44 -13.04
CA ASP A 179 -1.24 3.27 -13.60
C ASP A 179 -0.19 4.25 -13.05
N GLN A 180 0.34 3.92 -11.88
CA GLN A 180 1.69 4.30 -11.51
C GLN A 180 2.46 3.03 -11.25
N ALA A 181 2.80 2.33 -12.33
CA ALA A 181 4.00 1.51 -12.29
C ALA A 181 5.11 2.38 -11.69
N PRO A 182 5.75 1.99 -10.57
CA PRO A 182 6.89 2.73 -10.07
C PRO A 182 7.89 2.78 -11.23
N LYS A 183 8.35 3.98 -11.58
CA LYS A 183 9.50 4.14 -12.47
C LYS A 183 10.57 3.20 -11.93
N GLU A 184 10.83 2.15 -12.68
CA GLU A 184 11.75 1.09 -12.33
C GLU A 184 13.09 1.77 -12.04
N LEU A 185 13.47 1.80 -10.77
CA LEU A 185 14.71 2.41 -10.32
C LEU A 185 15.84 1.83 -11.17
N VAL A 186 16.82 2.64 -11.56
CA VAL A 186 17.96 2.17 -12.37
C VAL A 186 18.68 0.99 -11.68
N MET A 187 18.58 0.90 -10.35
CA MET A 187 19.04 -0.21 -9.51
C MET A 187 18.41 -1.58 -9.82
N ASN A 188 17.24 -1.61 -10.48
CA ASN A 188 16.55 -2.85 -10.85
C ASN A 188 16.82 -3.28 -12.31
N ARG A 189 17.67 -2.55 -13.05
CA ARG A 189 17.95 -2.85 -14.46
C ARG A 189 19.04 -3.92 -14.68
N PHE A 190 19.59 -4.49 -13.60
CA PHE A 190 20.67 -5.48 -13.65
C PHE A 190 20.47 -6.58 -12.60
#